data_AF-A0A9Y2AWE7-F1
#
_entry.id   AF-A0A9Y2AWE7-F1
#
_cell.length_a   1.000
_cell.length_b   1.000
_cell.length_c   1.000
_cell.angle_alpha   90.00
_cell.angle_beta   90.00
_cell.angle_gamma   90.00
#
_symmetry.space_group_name_H-M   'P 1'
#
loop_
_entity.id
_entity.type
_entity.pdbx_description
1 polymer ?
#
loop_
_entity_poly.entity_id
_entity_poly.type
_entity_poly.pdbx_seq_one_letter_code
_entity_poly.pdbx_strand_id
1 'polypeptide(L)'
;MGADAGLMLAILDQDWRPRRLLPLRADWSLLVRHVLAEDGKWLAVLQQRPPHDTPLPRATDIRLTRALARSLRPLDLRLADHVIRAGPTRFSFRGAGLL
;
A
#
# COMPACT_ATOMS: atom_id res chain seq x y z
N MET A 1 -7.71 -18.23 -10.81
CA MET A 1 -7.53 -16.97 -11.57
C MET A 1 -7.32 -15.86 -10.54
N GLY A 2 -6.22 -15.13 -10.64
CA GLY A 2 -5.40 -14.68 -9.51
C GLY A 2 -6.05 -13.70 -8.50
N ALA A 3 -5.79 -13.96 -7.22
CA ALA A 3 -6.28 -13.21 -6.04
C ALA A 3 -5.73 -11.77 -5.89
N ASP A 4 -5.18 -11.17 -6.95
CA ASP A 4 -4.36 -9.94 -6.89
C ASP A 4 -4.91 -8.77 -7.71
N ALA A 5 -6.13 -8.85 -8.24
CA ALA A 5 -6.75 -7.78 -9.05
C ALA A 5 -7.06 -6.49 -8.28
N GLY A 6 -6.64 -6.35 -7.01
CA GLY A 6 -6.97 -5.21 -6.16
C GLY A 6 -5.82 -4.54 -5.42
N LEU A 7 -4.57 -4.98 -5.55
CA LEU A 7 -3.44 -4.44 -4.79
C LEU A 7 -2.66 -3.38 -5.58
N MET A 8 -2.75 -2.15 -5.12
CA MET A 8 -2.06 -0.99 -5.67
C MET A 8 -1.12 -0.39 -4.64
N LEU A 9 -0.01 0.18 -5.09
CA LEU A 9 0.81 1.10 -4.32
C LEU A 9 0.52 2.53 -4.75
N ALA A 10 0.27 3.40 -3.78
CA ALA A 10 0.16 4.83 -3.97
C ALA A 10 1.45 5.53 -3.55
N ILE A 11 1.99 6.37 -4.43
CA ILE A 11 3.03 7.35 -4.06
C ILE A 11 2.30 8.59 -3.55
N LEU A 12 2.61 9.00 -2.32
CA LEU A 12 1.97 10.13 -1.67
C LEU A 12 2.86 11.36 -1.70
N ASP A 13 2.23 12.53 -1.80
CA ASP A 13 2.91 13.80 -1.54
C ASP A 13 2.99 14.12 -0.04
N GLN A 14 3.52 15.31 0.27
CA GLN A 14 3.69 15.78 1.65
C GLN A 14 2.34 15.98 2.38
N ASP A 15 1.26 16.21 1.63
CA ASP A 15 -0.11 16.34 2.15
C ASP A 15 -0.84 14.98 2.23
N TRP A 16 -0.11 13.88 2.01
CA TRP A 16 -0.59 12.49 1.98
C TRP A 16 -1.64 12.21 0.91
N ARG A 17 -1.62 12.98 -0.18
CA ARG A 17 -2.50 12.78 -1.32
C ARG A 17 -1.83 11.85 -2.33
N PRO A 18 -2.57 10.88 -2.90
CA PRO A 18 -2.01 9.99 -3.91
C PRO A 18 -1.71 10.78 -5.19
N ARG A 19 -0.43 10.84 -5.57
CA ARG A 19 0.01 11.41 -6.85
C ARG A 19 0.02 10.38 -7.96
N ARG A 20 0.38 9.14 -7.62
CA ARG A 20 0.49 8.05 -8.56
C ARG A 20 0.01 6.75 -7.94
N LEU A 21 -0.65 5.93 -8.75
CA LEU A 21 -1.05 4.58 -8.42
C LEU A 21 -0.34 3.60 -9.35
N LEU A 22 0.29 2.59 -8.77
CA LEU A 22 1.00 1.53 -9.48
C LEU A 22 0.48 0.18 -8.99
N PRO A 23 0.30 -0.84 -9.84
CA PRO A 23 0.06 -2.19 -9.36
C PRO A 23 1.20 -2.62 -8.43
N LEU A 24 0.91 -3.30 -7.30
CA LEU A 24 1.97 -3.72 -6.37
C LEU A 24 2.97 -4.70 -7.01
N ARG A 25 2.53 -5.44 -8.04
CA ARG A 25 3.36 -6.33 -8.87
C ARG A 25 4.21 -5.59 -9.92
N ALA A 26 4.09 -4.27 -10.01
CA ALA A 26 4.92 -3.49 -10.91
C ALA A 26 6.39 -3.57 -10.49
N ASP A 27 7.27 -3.33 -11.47
CA ASP A 27 8.71 -3.38 -11.27
C ASP A 27 9.15 -2.45 -10.13
N TRP A 28 9.81 -3.02 -9.12
CA TRP A 28 10.31 -2.29 -7.97
C TRP A 28 11.29 -1.19 -8.36
N SER A 29 12.07 -1.40 -9.41
CA SER A 29 13.01 -0.41 -9.93
C SER A 29 12.28 0.80 -10.52
N LEU A 30 11.16 0.59 -11.21
CA LEU A 30 10.31 1.65 -11.73
C LEU A 30 9.68 2.45 -10.59
N LEU A 31 9.26 1.76 -9.53
CA LEU A 31 8.70 2.39 -8.34
C LEU A 31 9.70 3.35 -7.69
N VAL A 32 10.91 2.86 -7.42
CA VAL A 32 11.98 3.66 -6.82
C VAL A 32 12.32 4.87 -7.70
N ARG A 33 12.35 4.71 -9.03
CA ARG A 33 12.57 5.84 -9.95
C ARG A 33 11.49 6.91 -9.82
N HIS A 34 10.21 6.53 -9.74
CA HIS A 34 9.11 7.49 -9.58
C HIS A 34 9.17 8.21 -8.24
N VAL A 35 9.43 7.47 -7.17
CA VAL A 35 9.56 7.99 -5.82
C VAL A 35 10.69 9.02 -5.73
N LEU A 36 11.86 8.70 -6.29
CA LEU A 36 13.02 9.60 -6.32
C LEU A 36 12.77 10.85 -7.18
N ALA A 37 12.08 10.71 -8.32
CA ALA A 37 11.77 11.83 -9.20
C ALA A 37 10.76 12.82 -8.60
N GLU A 38 9.90 12.34 -7.70
CA GLU A 38 8.79 13.12 -7.13
C GLU A 38 9.07 13.57 -5.69
N ASP A 39 10.30 13.33 -5.17
CA ASP A 39 10.73 13.59 -3.78
C ASP A 39 9.77 13.00 -2.72
N GLY A 40 9.07 11.93 -3.12
CA GLY A 40 8.02 11.30 -2.33
C GLY A 40 8.64 10.30 -1.37
N LYS A 41 8.47 10.50 -0.06
CA LYS A 41 8.97 9.56 0.96
C LYS A 41 7.92 8.59 1.47
N TRP A 42 6.66 8.81 1.11
CA TRP A 42 5.52 8.13 1.68
C TRP A 42 4.79 7.29 0.63
N LEU A 43 4.53 6.04 1.00
CA LEU A 43 3.83 5.07 0.15
C LEU A 43 2.62 4.54 0.89
N ALA A 44 1.53 4.21 0.20
CA ALA A 44 0.43 3.45 0.80
C ALA A 44 0.07 2.23 -0.04
N VAL A 45 -0.30 1.14 0.60
CA VAL A 45 -0.90 -0.01 -0.09
C VAL A 45 -2.41 0.16 -0.07
N LEU A 46 -3.04 0.05 -1.23
CA LEU A 46 -4.48 0.04 -1.39
C LEU A 46 -4.89 -1.33 -1.90
N GLN A 47 -5.68 -2.06 -1.10
CA GLN A 47 -6.20 -3.37 -1.45
C GLN A 47 -7.71 -3.30 -1.62
N GLN A 48 -8.20 -3.64 -2.81
CA GLN A 48 -9.63 -3.78 -3.10
C GLN A 48 -10.03 -5.26 -2.99
N ARG A 49 -11.10 -5.50 -2.23
CA ARG A 49 -11.75 -6.82 -2.11
C ARG A 49 -13.12 -6.81 -2.76
N PRO A 50 -13.70 -7.99 -3.03
CA PRO A 50 -15.10 -8.09 -3.42
C PRO A 50 -16.01 -7.33 -2.43
N PRO A 51 -17.10 -6.69 -2.90
CA PRO A 51 -17.94 -5.85 -2.03
C PRO A 51 -18.58 -6.56 -0.83
N HIS A 52 -18.76 -7.88 -0.91
CA HIS A 52 -19.36 -8.71 0.13
C HIS A 52 -18.32 -9.31 1.10
N ASP A 53 -17.02 -9.08 0.88
CA ASP A 53 -15.95 -9.54 1.77
C ASP A 53 -15.79 -8.59 2.97
N THR A 54 -15.05 -9.07 3.99
CA THR A 54 -14.61 -8.23 5.10
C THR A 54 -13.36 -7.40 4.73
N PRO A 55 -13.27 -6.12 5.14
CA PRO A 55 -12.04 -5.34 5.01
C PRO A 55 -11.01 -5.70 6.10
N LEU A 56 -11.36 -6.55 7.08
CA LEU A 56 -10.44 -6.92 8.16
C LEU A 56 -9.19 -7.63 7.61
N PRO A 57 -8.01 -7.34 8.19
CA PRO A 57 -6.77 -7.93 7.70
C PRO A 57 -6.74 -9.43 7.96
N ARG A 58 -6.28 -10.17 6.96
CA ARG A 58 -5.90 -11.58 7.03
C ARG A 58 -4.43 -11.65 7.42
N ALA A 59 -3.99 -12.81 7.92
CA ALA A 59 -2.59 -13.02 8.30
C ALA A 59 -1.61 -12.75 7.12
N THR A 60 -2.03 -13.02 5.88
CA THR A 60 -1.26 -12.71 4.67
C THR A 60 -1.06 -11.21 4.46
N ASP A 61 -2.06 -10.39 4.74
CA ASP A 61 -1.96 -8.93 4.59
C ASP A 61 -1.00 -8.35 5.63
N ILE A 62 -1.04 -8.85 6.87
CA ILE A 62 -0.11 -8.44 7.93
C ILE A 62 1.33 -8.78 7.55
N ARG A 63 1.56 -10.01 7.06
CA ARG A 63 2.88 -10.44 6.60
C ARG A 63 3.39 -9.59 5.43
N LEU A 64 2.53 -9.33 4.45
CA LEU A 64 2.84 -8.47 3.31
C LEU A 64 3.24 -7.06 3.76
N THR A 65 2.41 -6.43 4.59
CA THR A 65 2.62 -5.07 5.11
C THR A 65 3.96 -4.96 5.83
N ARG A 66 4.26 -5.91 6.72
CA ARG A 66 5.52 -5.94 7.48
C ARG A 66 6.74 -6.17 6.58
N ALA A 67 6.63 -7.07 5.60
CA ALA A 67 7.69 -7.32 4.64
C ALA A 67 7.98 -6.07 3.81
N LEU A 68 6.93 -5.42 3.30
CA LEU A 68 7.05 -4.20 2.51
C LEU A 68 7.65 -3.05 3.32
N ALA A 69 7.13 -2.80 4.52
CA ALA A 69 7.67 -1.76 5.41
C ALA A 69 9.16 -1.99 5.73
N ARG A 70 9.58 -3.25 5.89
CA ARG A 70 10.99 -3.60 6.12
C ARG A 70 11.85 -3.34 4.87
N SER A 71 11.37 -3.71 3.69
CA SER A 71 12.09 -3.49 2.43
C SER A 71 12.21 -2.03 2.03
N LEU A 72 11.29 -1.17 2.49
CA LEU A 72 11.28 0.27 2.20
C LEU A 72 12.27 1.05 3.07
N ARG A 73 12.49 0.64 4.33
CA ARG A 73 13.35 1.35 5.29
C ARG A 73 14.76 1.68 4.77
N PRO A 74 15.50 0.76 4.11
CA PRO A 74 16.85 1.06 3.60
C PRO A 74 16.88 2.14 2.52
N LEU A 75 15.74 2.46 1.90
CA LEU A 75 15.61 3.44 0.82
C LEU A 75 15.16 4.82 1.33
N ASP A 76 15.09 5.04 2.65
CA ASP A 76 14.44 6.19 3.31
C ASP A 76 12.95 6.36 2.91
N LEU A 77 12.32 5.27 2.47
CA LEU A 77 10.90 5.23 2.12
C LEU A 77 10.10 4.67 3.28
N ARG A 78 8.89 5.20 3.46
CA ARG A 78 8.02 4.85 4.57
C ARG A 78 6.65 4.44 4.06
N LEU A 79 6.16 3.32 4.59
CA LEU A 79 4.79 2.90 4.38
C LEU A 79 3.88 3.74 5.29
N ALA A 80 3.18 4.69 4.69
CA ALA A 80 2.25 5.56 5.35
C ALA A 80 0.99 4.81 5.80
N ASP A 81 0.43 3.94 4.97
CA ASP A 81 -0.71 3.12 5.37
C ASP A 81 -0.82 1.84 4.53
N HIS A 82 -1.59 0.87 5.01
CA HIS A 82 -2.21 -0.15 4.20
C HIS A 82 -3.72 -0.09 4.41
N VAL A 83 -4.46 0.25 3.36
CA VAL A 83 -5.92 0.36 3.37
C VAL A 83 -6.53 -0.81 2.61
N ILE A 84 -7.37 -1.58 3.29
CA ILE A 84 -8.17 -2.65 2.68
C ILE A 84 -9.60 -2.14 2.56
N ARG A 85 -10.18 -2.17 1.36
CA ARG A 85 -11.56 -1.76 1.08
C ARG A 85 -12.40 -2.96 0.67
N ALA A 86 -13.64 -3.00 1.16
CA ALA A 86 -14.66 -3.94 0.74
C ALA A 86 -16.02 -3.21 0.73
N GLY A 87 -16.53 -2.93 -0.48
CA GLY A 87 -17.73 -2.14 -0.66
C GLY A 87 -17.58 -0.73 -0.04
N PRO A 88 -18.52 -0.28 0.83
CA PRO A 88 -18.43 1.02 1.50
C PRO A 88 -17.47 1.02 2.69
N THR A 89 -17.02 -0.15 3.15
CA THR A 89 -16.21 -0.28 4.35
C THR A 89 -14.71 -0.30 4.04
N ARG A 90 -13.90 0.13 5.02
CA ARG A 90 -12.45 0.10 4.92
C ARG A 90 -11.79 -0.21 6.26
N PHE A 91 -10.59 -0.76 6.19
CA PHE A 91 -9.68 -0.94 7.31
C PHE A 91 -8.37 -0.23 7.02
N SER A 92 -7.82 0.51 7.98
CA SER A 92 -6.53 1.19 7.91
C SER A 92 -5.58 0.55 8.92
N PHE A 93 -4.43 0.07 8.45
CA PHE A 93 -3.40 -0.48 9.33
C PHE A 93 -2.83 0.60 10.25
N ARG A 94 -2.59 1.82 9.74
CA ARG A 94 -2.14 2.95 10.56
C ARG A 94 -3.16 3.27 11.63
N GLY A 95 -4.43 3.42 11.25
CA GLY A 95 -5.51 3.76 12.17
C GLY A 95 -5.71 2.72 13.28
N ALA A 96 -5.37 1.45 13.01
CA ALA A 96 -5.42 0.36 13.97
C ALA A 96 -4.10 0.12 14.74
N GLY A 97 -3.05 0.91 14.51
CA GLY A 97 -1.75 0.76 15.18
C GLY A 97 -0.94 -0.48 14.74
N LEU A 98 -1.10 -0.92 13.49
CA LEU A 98 -0.49 -2.15 12.95
C LEU A 98 0.74 -1.90 12.05
N LEU A 99 1.27 -0.67 11.99
CA LEU A 99 2.42 -0.25 11.17
C LEU A 99 3.66 0.09 12.00
#